data_AF-A0A644V6R0-F1
#
_entry.id   AF-A0A644V6R0-F1
#
_cell.length_a   1.000
_cell.length_b   1.000
_cell.length_c   1.000
_cell.angle_alpha   90.00
_cell.angle_beta   90.00
_cell.angle_gamma   90.00
#
_symmetry.space_group_name_H-M   'P 1'
#
loop_
_entity.id
_entity.type
_entity.pdbx_description
1 polymer ?
#
loop_
_entity_poly.entity_id
_entity_poly.type
_entity_poly.pdbx_seq_one_letter_code
_entity_poly.pdbx_strand_id
1 'polypeptide(L)'
;MEGLLYDIMVEGPEGWNKELYDKLSFDFLIDCAQYLGIEEWNKEYDKYLKSEWDRIFPGVEYDPENKGKLFEYESGFQRPNYNKKDFTDAIQKGANFINAHLEGANFFWAHLNGVNFICTHLERANFTGAHLDGADLTEAILERADFMEAHLNGVNFLCAHLKRANFLNAHLEGANFLWADLKGATLKYAIVNGETLFNKNIIDDKTDFTGTSLSSARIDPELRTRLERNIRQIRWEEWYNDNKMLEIPAKVFWKISDYGSSTLSILFTFLFSNVIFTMFYLALRDADLLHGTILSSGNDLLLAYMQTTLVPFGILGIDLTTLSLFPVFIIFVQVIFGYTILAALVTRMAIMFQNLSP
;
A
#
# COMPACT_ATOMS: atom_id res chain seq x y z
N MET A 1 14.37 19.41 5.12
CA MET A 1 15.03 19.60 6.43
C MET A 1 16.31 18.78 6.39
N GLU A 2 17.39 19.42 5.94
CA GLU A 2 18.74 18.96 6.28
C GLU A 2 18.87 19.06 7.80
N GLY A 3 19.22 17.96 8.45
CA GLY A 3 19.36 17.92 9.90
C GLY A 3 18.89 16.60 10.47
N LEU A 4 19.80 15.63 10.49
CA LEU A 4 20.15 14.79 11.64
C LEU A 4 21.22 13.79 11.17
N LEU A 5 22.40 14.34 10.90
CA LEU A 5 23.66 13.61 11.01
C LEU A 5 23.79 13.16 12.45
N TYR A 6 23.62 11.87 12.68
CA TYR A 6 24.00 11.26 13.94
C TYR A 6 24.89 10.04 13.67
N ASP A 7 26.17 10.32 13.50
CA ASP A 7 27.21 9.52 14.15
C ASP A 7 27.10 9.79 15.66
N ILE A 8 26.07 9.21 16.30
CA ILE A 8 26.10 9.01 17.76
C ILE A 8 26.80 7.68 17.93
N MET A 9 27.89 7.64 18.71
CA MET A 9 28.21 6.41 19.42
C MET A 9 26.98 6.08 20.25
N VAL A 10 26.12 5.19 19.75
CA VAL A 10 24.89 4.79 20.43
C VAL A 10 25.33 4.14 21.73
N GLU A 11 25.29 4.90 22.83
CA GLU A 11 25.22 4.30 24.16
C GLU A 11 23.98 3.42 24.12
N GLY A 12 24.21 2.11 24.01
CA GLY A 12 23.12 1.15 23.89
C GLY A 12 22.17 1.24 25.08
N PRO A 13 20.93 0.75 24.92
CA PRO A 13 19.89 0.89 25.92
C PRO A 13 20.30 0.25 27.24
N GLU A 14 19.81 0.78 28.36
CA GLU A 14 20.21 0.29 29.69
C GLU A 14 19.99 -1.23 29.83
N GLY A 15 21.01 -1.93 30.32
CA GLY A 15 20.98 -3.37 30.60
C GLY A 15 21.09 -4.30 29.38
N TRP A 16 21.27 -3.76 28.16
CA TRP A 16 21.39 -4.58 26.94
C TRP A 16 22.64 -5.46 26.92
N ASN A 17 22.57 -6.58 26.20
CA ASN A 17 23.67 -7.54 26.13
C ASN A 17 24.75 -7.11 25.12
N LYS A 18 25.60 -6.18 25.54
CA LYS A 18 26.72 -5.67 24.73
C LYS A 18 27.69 -6.76 24.30
N GLU A 19 27.98 -7.76 25.15
CA GLU A 19 28.92 -8.83 24.81
C GLU A 19 28.43 -9.66 23.60
N LEU A 20 27.15 -10.04 23.60
CA LEU A 20 26.56 -10.74 22.47
C LEU A 20 26.44 -9.84 21.24
N TYR A 21 26.12 -8.56 21.43
CA TYR A 21 26.07 -7.61 20.32
C TYR A 21 27.41 -7.39 19.64
N ASP A 22 28.50 -7.23 20.41
CA ASP A 22 29.84 -6.97 19.87
C ASP A 22 30.33 -8.14 19.00
N LYS A 23 29.79 -9.36 19.20
CA LYS A 23 30.03 -10.52 18.30
C LYS A 23 29.35 -10.36 16.95
N LEU A 24 28.21 -9.67 16.88
CA LEU A 24 27.44 -9.40 15.66
C LEU A 24 28.08 -8.28 14.82
N SER A 25 29.40 -8.32 14.70
CA SER A 25 30.18 -7.35 13.96
C SER A 25 30.08 -7.58 12.45
N PHE A 26 30.38 -6.53 11.69
CA PHE A 26 30.51 -6.62 10.23
C PHE A 26 31.53 -7.70 9.82
N ASP A 27 32.70 -7.72 10.44
CA ASP A 27 33.77 -8.66 10.09
C ASP A 27 33.35 -10.10 10.36
N PHE A 28 32.69 -10.36 11.49
CA PHE A 28 32.16 -11.69 11.80
C PHE A 28 31.08 -12.14 10.80
N LEU A 29 30.16 -11.24 10.42
CA LEU A 29 29.17 -11.53 9.39
C LEU A 29 29.83 -11.91 8.05
N ILE A 30 30.86 -11.17 7.63
CA ILE A 30 31.61 -11.46 6.40
C ILE A 30 32.33 -12.81 6.51
N ASP A 31 33.03 -13.08 7.61
CA ASP A 31 33.75 -14.34 7.84
C ASP A 31 32.79 -15.55 7.81
N CYS A 32 31.59 -15.41 8.39
CA CYS A 32 30.54 -16.41 8.30
C CYS A 32 30.05 -16.63 6.87
N ALA A 33 29.78 -15.55 6.14
CA ALA A 33 29.29 -15.61 4.76
C ALA A 33 30.33 -16.18 3.77
N GLN A 34 31.62 -16.08 4.07
CA GLN A 34 32.69 -16.56 3.19
C GLN A 34 33.26 -17.92 3.58
N TYR A 35 33.44 -18.18 4.87
CA TYR A 35 34.30 -19.26 5.34
C TYR A 35 33.66 -20.15 6.40
N LEU A 36 33.04 -19.56 7.44
CA LEU A 36 32.57 -20.32 8.60
C LEU A 36 31.19 -20.97 8.38
N GLY A 37 30.42 -20.44 7.44
CA GLY A 37 29.03 -20.83 7.20
C GLY A 37 28.05 -19.90 7.93
N ILE A 38 26.96 -19.57 7.25
CA ILE A 38 25.94 -18.61 7.74
C ILE A 38 25.18 -19.12 8.98
N GLU A 39 25.19 -20.44 9.22
CA GLU A 39 24.55 -21.03 10.39
C GLU A 39 25.20 -20.58 11.71
N GLU A 40 26.52 -20.34 11.73
CA GLU A 40 27.19 -19.85 12.94
C GLU A 40 26.80 -18.38 13.22
N TRP A 41 26.62 -17.57 12.17
CA TRP A 41 26.04 -16.24 12.30
C TRP A 41 24.63 -16.32 12.89
N ASN A 42 23.75 -17.13 12.30
CA ASN A 42 22.35 -17.27 12.74
C ASN A 42 22.27 -17.70 14.21
N LYS A 43 23.15 -18.59 14.65
CA LYS A 43 23.21 -19.08 16.04
C LYS A 43 23.64 -17.99 17.04
N GLU A 44 24.64 -17.18 16.71
CA GLU A 44 25.03 -16.05 17.57
C GLU A 44 23.94 -14.98 17.58
N TYR A 45 23.31 -14.73 16.42
CA TYR A 45 22.19 -13.80 16.33
C TYR A 45 20.99 -14.23 17.17
N ASP A 46 20.61 -15.51 17.11
CA ASP A 46 19.51 -16.06 17.90
C ASP A 46 19.78 -15.99 19.42
N LYS A 47 21.03 -16.16 19.85
CA LYS A 47 21.40 -15.96 21.27
C LYS A 47 21.18 -14.51 21.70
N TYR A 48 21.58 -13.57 20.85
CA TYR A 48 21.38 -12.16 21.11
C TYR A 48 19.89 -11.80 21.18
N LEU A 49 19.09 -12.26 20.21
CA LEU A 49 17.64 -12.06 20.19
C LEU A 49 16.96 -12.57 21.47
N LYS A 50 17.32 -13.77 21.93
CA LYS A 50 16.79 -14.33 23.19
C LYS A 50 17.17 -13.51 24.40
N SER A 51 18.45 -13.10 24.50
CA SER A 51 18.92 -12.27 25.60
C SER A 51 18.20 -10.92 25.64
N GLU A 52 17.98 -10.30 24.50
CA GLU A 52 17.28 -9.02 24.42
C GLU A 52 15.77 -9.16 24.63
N TRP A 53 15.18 -10.30 24.24
CA TRP A 53 13.79 -10.61 24.56
C TRP A 53 13.56 -10.70 26.06
N ASP A 54 14.38 -11.47 26.78
CA ASP A 54 14.27 -11.62 28.23
C ASP A 54 14.41 -10.27 28.96
N ARG A 55 15.22 -9.37 28.40
CA ARG A 55 15.41 -8.01 28.91
C ARG A 55 14.20 -7.11 28.65
N ILE A 56 13.70 -7.08 27.42
CA ILE A 56 12.65 -6.15 26.98
C ILE A 56 11.26 -6.63 27.45
N PHE A 57 11.03 -7.94 27.50
CA PHE A 57 9.76 -8.55 27.85
C PHE A 57 9.90 -9.51 29.05
N PRO A 58 10.24 -8.99 30.24
CA PRO A 58 10.48 -9.82 31.41
C PRO A 58 9.23 -10.63 31.79
N GLY A 59 9.39 -11.95 31.92
CA GLY A 59 8.32 -12.88 32.26
C GLY A 59 7.47 -13.38 31.08
N VAL A 60 7.82 -13.02 29.84
CA VAL A 60 7.21 -13.55 28.62
C VAL A 60 8.18 -14.53 27.96
N GLU A 61 7.74 -15.77 27.73
CA GLU A 61 8.56 -16.77 27.04
C GLU A 61 8.93 -16.32 25.62
N TYR A 62 10.18 -16.58 25.21
CA TYR A 62 10.64 -16.28 23.86
C TYR A 62 9.90 -17.13 22.83
N ASP A 63 9.17 -16.46 21.95
CA ASP A 63 8.48 -17.07 20.82
C ASP A 63 9.15 -16.65 19.51
N PRO A 64 9.82 -17.58 18.78
CA PRO A 64 10.43 -17.29 17.49
C PRO A 64 9.44 -16.74 16.45
N GLU A 65 8.16 -17.09 16.53
CA GLU A 65 7.12 -16.58 15.61
C GLU A 65 6.74 -15.12 15.93
N ASN A 66 7.02 -14.65 17.15
CA ASN A 66 6.68 -13.31 17.62
C ASN A 66 7.89 -12.39 17.82
N LYS A 67 9.10 -12.83 17.41
CA LYS A 67 10.35 -12.05 17.50
C LYS A 67 10.25 -10.67 16.83
N GLY A 68 9.31 -10.50 15.90
CA GLY A 68 8.99 -9.22 15.26
C GLY A 68 8.67 -8.05 16.21
N LYS A 69 8.27 -8.34 17.47
CA LYS A 69 8.08 -7.32 18.51
C LYS A 69 9.37 -6.64 18.95
N LEU A 70 10.51 -7.35 18.90
CA LEU A 70 11.82 -6.75 19.20
C LEU A 70 12.13 -5.60 18.25
N PHE A 71 11.65 -5.66 17.02
CA PHE A 71 11.97 -4.71 15.97
C PHE A 71 10.94 -3.58 15.85
N GLU A 72 10.04 -3.43 16.83
CA GLU A 72 9.10 -2.30 16.87
C GLU A 72 9.79 -1.00 17.28
N TYR A 73 9.24 0.12 16.80
CA TYR A 73 9.71 1.43 17.22
C TYR A 73 9.55 1.52 18.75
N GLU A 74 10.56 2.05 19.43
CA GLU A 74 10.61 2.17 20.91
C GLU A 74 10.79 0.86 21.71
N SER A 75 11.00 -0.30 21.07
CA SER A 75 11.27 -1.55 21.81
C SER A 75 12.53 -1.48 22.68
N GLY A 76 13.44 -0.55 22.39
CA GLY A 76 14.75 -0.49 23.00
C GLY A 76 15.66 -1.64 22.58
N PHE A 77 15.38 -2.35 21.48
CA PHE A 77 16.28 -3.35 20.90
C PHE A 77 17.39 -2.68 20.10
N GLN A 78 18.64 -3.00 20.42
CA GLN A 78 19.78 -2.51 19.66
C GLN A 78 20.05 -3.40 18.45
N ARG A 79 19.90 -2.84 17.24
CA ARG A 79 20.00 -3.57 15.97
C ARG A 79 21.46 -3.74 15.51
N PRO A 80 21.82 -4.87 14.86
CA PRO A 80 23.09 -4.97 14.14
C PRO A 80 23.25 -3.79 13.18
N ASN A 81 24.39 -3.11 13.24
CA ASN A 81 24.60 -1.84 12.55
C ASN A 81 25.69 -1.94 11.50
N TYR A 82 25.28 -1.88 10.23
CA TYR A 82 26.11 -1.91 9.04
C TYR A 82 25.98 -0.62 8.22
N ASN A 83 25.62 0.48 8.88
CA ASN A 83 25.53 1.81 8.28
C ASN A 83 26.80 2.13 7.48
N LYS A 84 26.64 2.48 6.20
CA LYS A 84 27.70 2.83 5.24
C LYS A 84 28.77 1.75 5.04
N LYS A 85 28.53 0.51 5.48
CA LYS A 85 29.49 -0.58 5.27
C LYS A 85 29.53 -0.95 3.80
N ASP A 86 30.72 -1.30 3.35
CA ASP A 86 30.98 -1.73 1.98
C ASP A 86 31.15 -3.26 1.94
N PHE A 87 30.18 -3.95 1.35
CA PHE A 87 30.19 -5.40 1.18
C PHE A 87 30.84 -5.82 -0.16
N THR A 88 31.25 -4.88 -1.02
CA THR A 88 31.65 -5.15 -2.41
C THR A 88 32.81 -6.13 -2.51
N ASP A 89 33.89 -5.91 -1.75
CA ASP A 89 35.05 -6.82 -1.74
C ASP A 89 34.66 -8.22 -1.23
N ALA A 90 33.79 -8.28 -0.23
CA ALA A 90 33.32 -9.54 0.31
C ALA A 90 32.48 -10.33 -0.70
N ILE A 91 31.56 -9.65 -1.39
CA ILE A 91 30.72 -10.20 -2.45
C ILE A 91 31.59 -10.70 -3.61
N GLN A 92 32.59 -9.93 -4.04
CA GLN A 92 33.53 -10.34 -5.10
C GLN A 92 34.32 -11.60 -4.73
N LYS A 93 34.62 -11.79 -3.43
CA LYS A 93 35.26 -12.99 -2.90
C LYS A 93 34.30 -14.17 -2.68
N GLY A 94 33.02 -14.00 -3.01
CA GLY A 94 32.00 -15.05 -2.94
C GLY A 94 31.26 -15.13 -1.60
N ALA A 95 31.21 -14.05 -0.82
CA ALA A 95 30.39 -14.00 0.39
C ALA A 95 28.93 -14.29 0.05
N ASN A 96 28.35 -15.27 0.74
CA ASN A 96 27.00 -15.74 0.51
C ASN A 96 26.14 -15.58 1.77
N PHE A 97 25.06 -14.80 1.64
CA PHE A 97 24.15 -14.50 2.75
C PHE A 97 22.83 -15.26 2.65
N ILE A 98 22.74 -16.28 1.78
CA ILE A 98 21.55 -17.13 1.67
C ILE A 98 21.12 -17.66 3.04
N ASN A 99 19.83 -17.56 3.37
CA ASN A 99 19.26 -17.96 4.66
C ASN A 99 19.84 -17.23 5.89
N ALA A 100 20.52 -16.09 5.73
CA ALA A 100 21.01 -15.34 6.90
C ALA A 100 19.85 -14.72 7.69
N HIS A 101 20.00 -14.69 9.02
CA HIS A 101 19.12 -13.96 9.92
C HIS A 101 19.67 -12.53 10.11
N LEU A 102 19.03 -11.56 9.46
CA LEU A 102 19.42 -10.15 9.44
C LEU A 102 18.22 -9.25 9.75
N GLU A 103 17.23 -9.77 10.47
CA GLU A 103 16.01 -9.06 10.82
C GLU A 103 16.34 -7.80 11.60
N GLY A 104 15.76 -6.68 11.19
CA GLY A 104 15.97 -5.40 11.83
C GLY A 104 17.35 -4.78 11.62
N ALA A 105 18.28 -5.42 10.91
CA ALA A 105 19.62 -4.89 10.67
C ALA A 105 19.60 -3.52 9.98
N ASN A 106 20.57 -2.67 10.30
CA ASN A 106 20.70 -1.34 9.73
C ASN A 106 21.75 -1.32 8.61
N PHE A 107 21.29 -1.23 7.37
CA PHE A 107 22.09 -1.10 6.14
C PHE A 107 21.99 0.32 5.54
N PHE A 108 21.67 1.34 6.35
CA PHE A 108 21.59 2.73 5.90
C PHE A 108 22.83 3.10 5.08
N TRP A 109 22.64 3.51 3.81
CA TRP A 109 23.73 3.86 2.87
C TRP A 109 24.82 2.78 2.67
N ALA A 110 24.54 1.50 2.97
CA ALA A 110 25.50 0.43 2.73
C ALA A 110 25.65 0.12 1.22
N HIS A 111 26.83 -0.35 0.82
CA HIS A 111 27.08 -0.83 -0.54
C HIS A 111 26.92 -2.36 -0.58
N LEU A 112 25.88 -2.82 -1.27
CA LEU A 112 25.40 -4.20 -1.35
C LEU A 112 25.12 -4.62 -2.81
N ASN A 113 25.71 -3.94 -3.79
CA ASN A 113 25.49 -4.24 -5.20
C ASN A 113 25.84 -5.70 -5.52
N GLY A 114 24.92 -6.40 -6.18
CA GLY A 114 25.06 -7.82 -6.52
C GLY A 114 25.03 -8.79 -5.34
N VAL A 115 24.65 -8.35 -4.14
CA VAL A 115 24.56 -9.24 -2.98
C VAL A 115 23.56 -10.37 -3.21
N ASN A 116 23.90 -11.56 -2.72
CA ASN A 116 23.01 -12.72 -2.75
C ASN A 116 22.30 -12.85 -1.39
N PHE A 117 21.04 -12.43 -1.33
CA PHE A 117 20.14 -12.49 -0.18
C PHE A 117 18.95 -13.43 -0.43
N ILE A 118 19.12 -14.50 -1.23
CA ILE A 118 18.05 -15.47 -1.47
C ILE A 118 17.62 -16.11 -0.12
N CYS A 119 16.31 -16.20 0.12
CA CYS A 119 15.71 -16.72 1.35
C CYS A 119 16.22 -16.07 2.65
N THR A 120 16.78 -14.85 2.58
CA THR A 120 17.32 -14.16 3.75
C THR A 120 16.19 -13.53 4.57
N HIS A 121 16.31 -13.59 5.90
CA HIS A 121 15.39 -12.94 6.83
C HIS A 121 15.83 -11.48 7.06
N LEU A 122 15.05 -10.54 6.56
CA LEU A 122 15.34 -9.10 6.50
C LEU A 122 14.13 -8.27 6.97
N GLU A 123 13.25 -8.86 7.78
CA GLU A 123 12.07 -8.21 8.33
C GLU A 123 12.48 -6.93 9.05
N ARG A 124 11.89 -5.79 8.69
CA ARG A 124 12.18 -4.46 9.27
C ARG A 124 13.65 -4.02 9.17
N ALA A 125 14.43 -4.60 8.26
CA ALA A 125 15.76 -4.10 7.94
C ALA A 125 15.68 -2.68 7.34
N ASN A 126 16.67 -1.84 7.62
CA ASN A 126 16.76 -0.48 7.10
C ASN A 126 17.77 -0.42 5.96
N PHE A 127 17.29 -0.33 4.73
CA PHE A 127 18.06 -0.14 3.50
C PHE A 127 17.94 1.29 2.96
N THR A 128 17.55 2.27 3.78
CA THR A 128 17.40 3.67 3.31
C THR A 128 18.70 4.17 2.68
N GLY A 129 18.62 4.63 1.43
CA GLY A 129 19.76 5.08 0.63
C GLY A 129 20.82 4.01 0.31
N ALA A 130 20.56 2.73 0.59
CA ALA A 130 21.50 1.65 0.31
C ALA A 130 21.61 1.36 -1.19
N HIS A 131 22.76 0.84 -1.62
CA HIS A 131 23.02 0.46 -3.00
C HIS A 131 22.90 -1.05 -3.15
N LEU A 132 21.86 -1.53 -3.83
CA LEU A 132 21.50 -2.93 -4.03
C LEU A 132 21.31 -3.24 -5.53
N ASP A 133 22.00 -2.52 -6.41
CA ASP A 133 21.89 -2.73 -7.85
C ASP A 133 22.29 -4.17 -8.21
N GLY A 134 21.41 -4.87 -8.93
CA GLY A 134 21.58 -6.26 -9.33
C GLY A 134 21.57 -7.29 -8.20
N ALA A 135 21.15 -6.92 -6.98
CA ALA A 135 21.04 -7.88 -5.88
C ALA A 135 19.98 -8.96 -6.14
N ASP A 136 20.18 -10.15 -5.59
CA ASP A 136 19.21 -11.24 -5.62
C ASP A 136 18.53 -11.38 -4.25
N LEU A 137 17.25 -11.02 -4.20
CA LEU A 137 16.37 -11.09 -3.03
C LEU A 137 15.22 -12.10 -3.28
N THR A 138 15.47 -13.12 -4.12
CA THR A 138 14.49 -14.17 -4.38
C THR A 138 14.07 -14.85 -3.08
N GLU A 139 12.75 -14.95 -2.85
CA GLU A 139 12.16 -15.55 -1.65
C GLU A 139 12.62 -14.90 -0.32
N ALA A 140 13.25 -13.72 -0.36
CA ALA A 140 13.66 -13.01 0.85
C ALA A 140 12.44 -12.55 1.66
N ILE A 141 12.58 -12.57 2.99
CA ILE A 141 11.53 -12.17 3.92
C ILE A 141 11.79 -10.72 4.32
N LEU A 142 11.03 -9.80 3.74
CA LEU A 142 11.27 -8.36 3.79
C LEU A 142 10.08 -7.59 4.38
N GLU A 143 9.31 -8.25 5.25
CA GLU A 143 8.13 -7.63 5.83
C GLU A 143 8.52 -6.37 6.61
N ARG A 144 7.92 -5.24 6.24
CA ARG A 144 8.20 -3.90 6.77
C ARG A 144 9.65 -3.42 6.61
N ALA A 145 10.43 -3.97 5.68
CA ALA A 145 11.75 -3.45 5.34
C ALA A 145 11.64 -2.03 4.73
N ASP A 146 12.63 -1.19 4.97
CA ASP A 146 12.68 0.20 4.49
C ASP A 146 13.73 0.39 3.40
N PHE A 147 13.29 0.59 2.16
CA PHE A 147 14.09 0.86 0.97
C PHE A 147 13.93 2.31 0.48
N MET A 148 13.54 3.24 1.36
CA MET A 148 13.40 4.65 0.98
C MET A 148 14.69 5.16 0.31
N GLU A 149 14.56 5.77 -0.87
CA GLU A 149 15.68 6.31 -1.66
C GLU A 149 16.79 5.29 -2.00
N ALA A 150 16.52 3.98 -1.87
CA ALA A 150 17.50 2.93 -2.19
C ALA A 150 17.72 2.81 -3.71
N HIS A 151 18.94 2.45 -4.09
CA HIS A 151 19.29 2.08 -5.47
C HIS A 151 19.07 0.57 -5.67
N LEU A 152 18.06 0.22 -6.46
CA LEU A 152 17.58 -1.15 -6.64
C LEU A 152 17.48 -1.50 -8.13
N ASN A 153 18.37 -0.95 -8.97
CA ASN A 153 18.30 -1.18 -10.41
C ASN A 153 18.58 -2.65 -10.71
N GLY A 154 17.71 -3.31 -11.47
CA GLY A 154 17.86 -4.71 -11.86
C GLY A 154 17.77 -5.72 -10.70
N VAL A 155 17.28 -5.31 -9.52
CA VAL A 155 17.13 -6.21 -8.37
C VAL A 155 16.10 -7.31 -8.63
N ASN A 156 16.33 -8.51 -8.10
CA ASN A 156 15.40 -9.63 -8.23
C ASN A 156 14.62 -9.86 -6.92
N PHE A 157 13.33 -9.51 -6.90
CA PHE A 157 12.38 -9.76 -5.81
C PHE A 157 11.43 -10.93 -6.11
N LEU A 158 11.84 -11.90 -6.95
CA LEU A 158 11.02 -13.07 -7.27
C LEU A 158 10.51 -13.76 -6.00
N CYS A 159 9.19 -13.94 -5.87
CA CYS A 159 8.56 -14.56 -4.69
C CYS A 159 8.86 -13.89 -3.33
N ALA A 160 9.41 -12.68 -3.30
CA ALA A 160 9.79 -12.02 -2.05
C ALA A 160 8.56 -11.64 -1.20
N HIS A 161 8.71 -11.68 0.13
CA HIS A 161 7.68 -11.27 1.07
C HIS A 161 7.86 -9.79 1.44
N LEU A 162 7.20 -8.90 0.72
CA LEU A 162 7.35 -7.44 0.82
C LEU A 162 6.19 -6.75 1.54
N LYS A 163 5.47 -7.46 2.41
CA LYS A 163 4.30 -6.89 3.09
C LYS A 163 4.71 -5.64 3.87
N ARG A 164 4.04 -4.53 3.60
CA ARG A 164 4.30 -3.22 4.23
C ARG A 164 5.74 -2.71 4.07
N ALA A 165 6.49 -3.19 3.07
CA ALA A 165 7.79 -2.64 2.75
C ALA A 165 7.65 -1.21 2.19
N ASN A 166 8.65 -0.37 2.44
CA ASN A 166 8.69 1.02 2.00
C ASN A 166 9.68 1.19 0.85
N PHE A 167 9.24 1.68 -0.29
CA PHE A 167 10.04 1.98 -1.48
C PHE A 167 9.85 3.45 -1.92
N LEU A 168 9.54 4.34 -0.97
CA LEU A 168 9.39 5.77 -1.26
C LEU A 168 10.64 6.31 -1.98
N ASN A 169 10.47 6.90 -3.15
CA ASN A 169 11.56 7.43 -4.00
C ASN A 169 12.65 6.40 -4.40
N ALA A 170 12.39 5.09 -4.30
CA ALA A 170 13.39 4.08 -4.66
C ALA A 170 13.60 3.99 -6.19
N HIS A 171 14.82 3.67 -6.60
CA HIS A 171 15.19 3.41 -8.00
C HIS A 171 14.98 1.94 -8.35
N LEU A 172 13.92 1.60 -9.08
CA LEU A 172 13.49 0.24 -9.40
C LEU A 172 13.58 -0.09 -10.89
N GLU A 173 14.38 0.65 -11.66
CA GLU A 173 14.58 0.42 -13.08
C GLU A 173 15.07 -1.02 -13.33
N GLY A 174 14.34 -1.80 -14.13
CA GLY A 174 14.67 -3.21 -14.40
C GLY A 174 14.40 -4.20 -13.25
N ALA A 175 13.85 -3.76 -12.12
CA ALA A 175 13.54 -4.65 -11.00
C ALA A 175 12.48 -5.71 -11.35
N ASN A 176 12.64 -6.93 -10.82
CA ASN A 176 11.71 -8.04 -11.01
C ASN A 176 10.89 -8.33 -9.75
N PHE A 177 9.59 -8.04 -9.76
CA PHE A 177 8.67 -8.34 -8.65
C PHE A 177 7.77 -9.56 -8.90
N LEU A 178 8.08 -10.44 -9.85
CA LEU A 178 7.21 -11.59 -10.15
C LEU A 178 6.84 -12.38 -8.88
N TRP A 179 5.55 -12.63 -8.66
CA TRP A 179 5.00 -13.36 -7.49
C TRP A 179 5.24 -12.74 -6.09
N ALA A 180 5.80 -11.53 -5.98
CA ALA A 180 6.01 -10.93 -4.67
C ALA A 180 4.71 -10.55 -3.96
N ASP A 181 4.67 -10.72 -2.63
CA ASP A 181 3.56 -10.23 -1.78
C ASP A 181 3.82 -8.78 -1.38
N LEU A 182 3.10 -7.85 -1.99
CA LEU A 182 3.20 -6.41 -1.83
C LEU A 182 2.09 -5.82 -0.96
N LYS A 183 1.33 -6.62 -0.20
CA LYS A 183 0.23 -6.11 0.66
C LYS A 183 0.69 -4.99 1.57
N GLY A 184 0.03 -3.84 1.48
CA GLY A 184 0.32 -2.63 2.24
C GLY A 184 1.69 -2.00 1.94
N ALA A 185 2.44 -2.48 0.94
CA ALA A 185 3.70 -1.88 0.54
C ALA A 185 3.46 -0.48 -0.06
N THR A 186 4.40 0.41 0.14
CA THR A 186 4.37 1.74 -0.47
C THR A 186 5.49 1.85 -1.50
N LEU A 187 5.12 2.13 -2.74
CA LEU A 187 5.99 2.43 -3.86
C LEU A 187 5.67 3.84 -4.34
N LYS A 188 5.53 4.80 -3.43
CA LYS A 188 5.26 6.20 -3.80
C LYS A 188 6.46 6.81 -4.48
N TYR A 189 6.24 7.50 -5.59
CA TYR A 189 7.29 8.17 -6.37
C TYR A 189 8.50 7.29 -6.73
N ALA A 190 8.30 5.96 -6.74
CA ALA A 190 9.33 5.04 -7.15
C ALA A 190 9.61 5.21 -8.64
N ILE A 191 10.89 5.12 -8.99
CA ILE A 191 11.36 5.32 -10.36
C ILE A 191 11.36 3.96 -11.03
N VAL A 192 10.63 3.83 -12.13
CA VAL A 192 10.43 2.57 -12.86
C VAL A 192 10.61 2.79 -14.34
N ASN A 193 10.97 1.75 -15.08
CA ASN A 193 11.14 1.80 -16.53
C ASN A 193 10.46 0.61 -17.22
N GLY A 194 10.60 0.53 -18.55
CA GLY A 194 10.01 -0.52 -19.39
C GLY A 194 10.49 -1.93 -19.10
N GLU A 195 11.50 -2.10 -18.25
CA GLU A 195 12.05 -3.39 -17.85
C GLU A 195 11.55 -3.83 -16.47
N THR A 196 11.11 -2.88 -15.63
CA THR A 196 10.52 -3.16 -14.31
C THR A 196 9.25 -4.01 -14.45
N LEU A 197 9.22 -5.17 -13.81
CA LEU A 197 8.16 -6.17 -13.94
C LEU A 197 7.35 -6.32 -12.65
N PHE A 198 6.04 -6.08 -12.76
CA PHE A 198 5.03 -6.44 -11.76
C PHE A 198 4.05 -7.42 -12.38
N ASN A 199 4.06 -8.67 -11.91
CA ASN A 199 3.18 -9.71 -12.45
C ASN A 199 2.84 -10.73 -11.37
N LYS A 200 1.56 -11.11 -11.30
CA LYS A 200 1.03 -12.04 -10.28
C LYS A 200 1.37 -11.63 -8.85
N ASN A 201 1.49 -10.32 -8.62
CA ASN A 201 1.72 -9.77 -7.30
C ASN A 201 0.46 -9.88 -6.44
N ILE A 202 0.66 -10.15 -5.16
CA ILE A 202 -0.40 -10.10 -4.17
C ILE A 202 -0.45 -8.69 -3.60
N ILE A 203 -1.58 -7.99 -3.75
CA ILE A 203 -1.80 -6.63 -3.22
C ILE A 203 -3.10 -6.57 -2.42
N ASP A 204 -3.21 -5.58 -1.55
CA ASP A 204 -4.45 -5.19 -0.84
C ASP A 204 -4.81 -3.74 -1.17
N ASP A 205 -5.84 -3.19 -0.52
CA ASP A 205 -6.30 -1.81 -0.70
C ASP A 205 -5.32 -0.74 -0.16
N LYS A 206 -4.33 -1.14 0.64
CA LYS A 206 -3.31 -0.27 1.23
C LYS A 206 -2.04 -0.19 0.40
N THR A 207 -1.93 -1.00 -0.64
CA THR A 207 -0.76 -1.01 -1.52
C THR A 207 -0.75 0.28 -2.36
N ASP A 208 0.26 1.13 -2.16
CA ASP A 208 0.29 2.51 -2.67
C ASP A 208 1.34 2.70 -3.77
N PHE A 209 0.90 3.06 -4.97
CA PHE A 209 1.76 3.40 -6.12
C PHE A 209 1.63 4.89 -6.51
N THR A 210 1.15 5.73 -5.60
CA THR A 210 0.91 7.15 -5.90
C THR A 210 2.20 7.85 -6.31
N GLY A 211 2.18 8.50 -7.48
CA GLY A 211 3.35 9.19 -8.04
C GLY A 211 4.26 8.29 -8.89
N THR A 212 4.06 6.97 -8.87
CA THR A 212 4.80 6.02 -9.70
C THR A 212 4.13 5.84 -11.05
N SER A 213 4.94 5.86 -12.12
CA SER A 213 4.44 5.80 -13.49
C SER A 213 4.05 4.38 -13.89
N LEU A 214 2.79 4.00 -13.66
CA LEU A 214 2.27 2.68 -14.04
C LEU A 214 2.41 2.38 -15.54
N SER A 215 2.39 3.38 -16.41
CA SER A 215 2.55 3.20 -17.87
C SER A 215 3.99 2.90 -18.27
N SER A 216 4.96 3.24 -17.42
CA SER A 216 6.38 3.01 -17.72
C SER A 216 6.81 1.60 -17.37
N ALA A 217 6.14 0.95 -16.41
CA ALA A 217 6.44 -0.42 -15.98
C ALA A 217 5.61 -1.49 -16.72
N ARG A 218 6.15 -2.72 -16.78
CA ARG A 218 5.44 -3.91 -17.26
C ARG A 218 4.56 -4.46 -16.15
N ILE A 219 3.26 -4.19 -16.25
CA ILE A 219 2.26 -4.60 -15.25
C ILE A 219 1.17 -5.40 -15.96
N ASP A 220 0.80 -6.56 -15.41
CA ASP A 220 -0.32 -7.32 -15.95
C ASP A 220 -1.65 -6.53 -15.86
N PRO A 221 -2.61 -6.72 -16.81
CA PRO A 221 -3.78 -5.84 -16.91
C PRO A 221 -4.69 -5.84 -15.67
N GLU A 222 -4.81 -6.98 -14.98
CA GLU A 222 -5.65 -7.11 -13.80
C GLU A 222 -5.02 -6.36 -12.63
N LEU A 223 -3.73 -6.58 -12.39
CA LEU A 223 -2.96 -5.89 -11.36
C LEU A 223 -2.97 -4.37 -11.59
N ARG A 224 -2.77 -3.92 -12.83
CA ARG A 224 -2.84 -2.49 -13.20
C ARG A 224 -4.17 -1.87 -12.78
N THR A 225 -5.28 -2.53 -13.09
CA THR A 225 -6.63 -2.04 -12.75
C THR A 225 -6.82 -1.90 -11.24
N ARG A 226 -6.31 -2.88 -10.47
CA ARG A 226 -6.38 -2.85 -9.00
C ARG A 226 -5.48 -1.76 -8.40
N LEU A 227 -4.28 -1.56 -8.94
CA LEU A 227 -3.38 -0.47 -8.52
C LEU A 227 -3.98 0.91 -8.81
N GLU A 228 -4.57 1.11 -9.99
CA GLU A 228 -5.28 2.35 -10.32
C GLU A 228 -6.44 2.61 -9.34
N ARG A 229 -7.21 1.58 -8.98
CA ARG A 229 -8.25 1.67 -7.95
C ARG A 229 -7.66 2.12 -6.61
N ASN A 230 -6.57 1.51 -6.16
CA ASN A 230 -5.92 1.88 -4.89
C ASN A 230 -5.44 3.34 -4.90
N ILE A 231 -4.77 3.78 -5.98
CA ILE A 231 -4.32 5.18 -6.12
C ILE A 231 -5.51 6.14 -6.02
N ARG A 232 -6.64 5.82 -6.66
CA ARG A 232 -7.87 6.63 -6.54
C ARG A 232 -8.38 6.65 -5.11
N GLN A 233 -8.46 5.50 -4.45
CA GLN A 233 -8.89 5.39 -3.05
C GLN A 233 -8.03 6.25 -2.13
N ILE A 234 -6.71 6.12 -2.21
CA ILE A 234 -5.75 6.84 -1.37
C ILE A 234 -5.88 8.35 -1.57
N ARG A 235 -5.97 8.83 -2.82
CA ARG A 235 -6.16 10.26 -3.11
C ARG A 235 -7.46 10.82 -2.53
N TRP A 236 -8.54 10.04 -2.56
CA TRP A 236 -9.80 10.43 -1.94
C TRP A 236 -9.68 10.47 -0.41
N GLU A 237 -9.02 9.48 0.18
CA GLU A 237 -8.74 9.44 1.61
C GLU A 237 -7.90 10.64 2.09
N GLU A 238 -6.89 11.03 1.30
CA GLU A 238 -6.10 12.24 1.52
C GLU A 238 -6.99 13.50 1.42
N TRP A 239 -7.83 13.60 0.39
CA TRP A 239 -8.74 14.75 0.20
C TRP A 239 -9.76 14.93 1.33
N TYR A 240 -10.24 13.83 1.94
CA TYR A 240 -11.17 13.90 3.07
C TYR A 240 -10.57 14.56 4.31
N ASN A 241 -9.26 14.43 4.53
CA ASN A 241 -8.59 15.03 5.69
C ASN A 241 -8.76 16.55 5.71
N ASP A 242 -8.78 17.17 4.53
CA ASP A 242 -8.99 18.61 4.34
C ASP A 242 -10.48 18.99 4.23
N ASN A 243 -11.36 18.02 3.94
CA ASN A 243 -12.78 18.25 3.62
C ASN A 243 -13.71 17.42 4.52
N LYS A 244 -13.49 17.46 5.84
CA LYS A 244 -14.19 16.61 6.83
C LYS A 244 -15.72 16.63 6.75
N MET A 245 -16.33 17.77 6.38
CA MET A 245 -17.79 17.84 6.21
C MET A 245 -18.33 16.93 5.10
N LEU A 246 -17.50 16.65 4.09
CA LEU A 246 -17.86 15.85 2.91
C LEU A 246 -17.31 14.41 3.00
N GLU A 247 -16.53 14.09 4.03
CA GLU A 247 -15.89 12.79 4.21
C GLU A 247 -16.88 11.63 4.14
N ILE A 248 -17.91 11.64 5.00
CA ILE A 248 -18.89 10.55 5.09
C ILE A 248 -19.64 10.35 3.76
N PRO A 249 -20.31 11.37 3.19
CA PRO A 249 -21.06 11.18 1.95
C PRO A 249 -20.16 10.77 0.78
N ALA A 250 -18.95 11.32 0.68
CA ALA A 250 -18.03 10.97 -0.39
C ALA A 250 -17.42 9.56 -0.21
N LYS A 251 -17.04 9.16 1.02
CA LYS A 251 -16.60 7.78 1.30
C LYS A 251 -17.65 6.75 0.90
N VAL A 252 -18.91 7.00 1.25
CA VAL A 252 -20.02 6.12 0.87
C VAL A 252 -20.14 6.04 -0.65
N PHE A 253 -20.17 7.19 -1.33
CA PHE A 253 -20.23 7.26 -2.79
C PHE A 253 -19.12 6.44 -3.46
N TRP A 254 -17.86 6.73 -3.09
CA TRP A 254 -16.72 6.12 -3.76
C TRP A 254 -16.61 4.62 -3.46
N LYS A 255 -16.95 4.19 -2.24
CA LYS A 255 -17.01 2.77 -1.90
C LYS A 255 -18.04 2.01 -2.73
N ILE A 256 -19.23 2.57 -2.96
CA ILE A 256 -20.27 1.91 -3.76
C ILE A 256 -19.83 1.86 -5.24
N SER A 257 -19.21 2.94 -5.74
CA SER A 257 -18.69 2.99 -7.12
C SER A 257 -17.42 2.17 -7.38
N ASP A 258 -16.91 1.47 -6.35
CA ASP A 258 -15.60 0.82 -6.32
C ASP A 258 -14.47 1.75 -6.81
N TYR A 259 -14.50 3.00 -6.34
CA TYR A 259 -13.58 4.07 -6.71
C TYR A 259 -13.46 4.26 -8.24
N GLY A 260 -14.55 3.99 -8.97
CA GLY A 260 -14.60 4.09 -10.44
C GLY A 260 -13.74 3.06 -11.17
N SER A 261 -13.38 1.95 -10.53
CA SER A 261 -12.57 0.87 -11.12
C SER A 261 -13.28 0.17 -12.30
N SER A 262 -14.60 0.06 -12.23
CA SER A 262 -15.40 -0.76 -13.14
C SER A 262 -16.66 0.00 -13.60
N THR A 263 -16.86 0.03 -14.92
CA THR A 263 -18.08 0.58 -15.54
C THR A 263 -19.33 -0.10 -14.99
N LEU A 264 -19.27 -1.41 -14.77
CA LEU A 264 -20.40 -2.18 -14.24
C LEU A 264 -20.73 -1.77 -12.80
N SER A 265 -19.71 -1.54 -11.96
CA SER A 265 -19.90 -1.06 -10.59
C SER A 265 -20.53 0.33 -10.58
N ILE A 266 -20.11 1.23 -11.48
CA ILE A 266 -20.69 2.57 -11.63
C ILE A 266 -22.16 2.48 -12.05
N LEU A 267 -22.48 1.65 -13.05
CA LEU A 267 -23.87 1.42 -13.51
C LEU A 267 -24.74 0.80 -12.42
N PHE A 268 -24.22 -0.20 -11.71
CA PHE A 268 -24.92 -0.82 -10.59
C PHE A 268 -25.18 0.19 -9.47
N THR A 269 -24.19 1.02 -9.13
CA THR A 269 -24.33 2.12 -8.16
C THR A 269 -25.45 3.07 -8.56
N PHE A 270 -25.49 3.47 -9.84
CA PHE A 270 -26.56 4.31 -10.38
C PHE A 270 -27.93 3.68 -10.18
N LEU A 271 -28.14 2.48 -10.71
CA LEU A 271 -29.42 1.80 -10.70
C LEU A 271 -29.88 1.51 -9.26
N PHE A 272 -28.99 1.02 -8.40
CA PHE A 272 -29.29 0.72 -7.01
C PHE A 272 -29.61 1.98 -6.20
N SER A 273 -28.89 3.08 -6.39
CA SER A 273 -29.23 4.34 -5.73
C SER A 273 -30.62 4.85 -6.09
N ASN A 274 -31.06 4.66 -7.34
CA ASN A 274 -32.39 5.06 -7.77
C ASN A 274 -33.48 4.23 -7.10
N VAL A 275 -33.23 2.98 -6.74
CA VAL A 275 -34.15 2.18 -5.91
C VAL A 275 -34.31 2.82 -4.53
N ILE A 276 -33.21 3.24 -3.89
CA ILE A 276 -33.26 3.91 -2.57
C ILE A 276 -34.07 5.20 -2.65
N PHE A 277 -33.80 6.06 -3.64
CA PHE A 277 -34.57 7.29 -3.84
C PHE A 277 -36.06 7.00 -4.12
N THR A 278 -36.35 5.95 -4.90
CA THR A 278 -37.74 5.53 -5.17
C THR A 278 -38.46 5.17 -3.87
N MET A 279 -37.81 4.41 -2.99
CA MET A 279 -38.35 4.05 -1.68
C MET A 279 -38.58 5.27 -0.79
N PHE A 280 -37.65 6.24 -0.80
CA PHE A 280 -37.84 7.51 -0.09
C PHE A 280 -39.02 8.30 -0.64
N TYR A 281 -39.15 8.45 -1.95
CA TYR A 281 -40.28 9.18 -2.54
C TYR A 281 -41.61 8.51 -2.27
N LEU A 282 -41.68 7.18 -2.31
CA LEU A 282 -42.88 6.43 -1.92
C LEU A 282 -43.23 6.65 -0.44
N ALA A 283 -42.25 6.68 0.46
CA ALA A 283 -42.49 6.96 1.88
C ALA A 283 -42.95 8.41 2.15
N LEU A 284 -42.49 9.37 1.33
CA LEU A 284 -42.86 10.78 1.45
C LEU A 284 -44.18 11.11 0.75
N ARG A 285 -44.70 10.19 -0.08
CA ARG A 285 -45.95 10.37 -0.83
C ARG A 285 -47.15 10.58 0.08
N ASP A 286 -47.27 9.77 1.13
CA ASP A 286 -48.42 9.78 2.05
C ASP A 286 -48.32 10.90 3.12
N ALA A 287 -47.17 11.55 3.23
CA ALA A 287 -46.95 12.67 4.14
C ALA A 287 -47.39 14.03 3.53
N ASP A 288 -48.13 14.03 2.42
CA ASP A 288 -48.48 15.22 1.60
C ASP A 288 -47.29 16.02 1.06
N LEU A 289 -46.07 15.49 1.20
CA LEU A 289 -44.85 16.24 0.88
C LEU A 289 -44.54 16.30 -0.61
N LEU A 290 -45.12 15.43 -1.45
CA LEU A 290 -44.90 15.34 -2.90
C LEU A 290 -46.17 15.58 -3.72
N HIS A 291 -47.25 16.05 -3.10
CA HIS A 291 -48.55 16.13 -3.75
C HIS A 291 -48.52 17.05 -4.99
N GLY A 292 -49.09 16.58 -6.11
CA GLY A 292 -49.11 17.31 -7.38
C GLY A 292 -47.88 17.08 -8.26
N THR A 293 -46.86 16.36 -7.77
CA THR A 293 -45.73 15.93 -8.59
C THR A 293 -46.01 14.60 -9.27
N ILE A 294 -45.35 14.34 -10.40
CA ILE A 294 -45.41 13.02 -11.05
C ILE A 294 -44.89 11.89 -10.14
N LEU A 295 -43.99 12.21 -9.20
CA LEU A 295 -43.46 11.27 -8.20
C LEU A 295 -44.53 10.84 -7.17
N SER A 296 -45.67 11.55 -7.11
CA SER A 296 -46.84 11.17 -6.30
C SER A 296 -47.91 10.39 -7.09
N SER A 297 -47.74 10.23 -8.41
CA SER A 297 -48.77 9.69 -9.30
C SER A 297 -48.68 8.16 -9.48
N GLY A 298 -49.77 7.47 -9.14
CA GLY A 298 -49.93 6.01 -9.36
C GLY A 298 -49.33 5.12 -8.26
N ASN A 299 -49.80 3.86 -8.18
CA ASN A 299 -49.29 2.83 -7.25
C ASN A 299 -48.28 1.87 -7.91
N ASP A 300 -47.87 2.15 -9.15
CA ASP A 300 -46.97 1.28 -9.89
C ASP A 300 -45.52 1.56 -9.48
N LEU A 301 -44.92 0.60 -8.78
CA LEU A 301 -43.53 0.64 -8.33
C LEU A 301 -42.54 0.81 -9.50
N LEU A 302 -42.83 0.20 -10.65
CA LEU A 302 -41.98 0.29 -11.83
C LEU A 302 -42.01 1.71 -12.41
N LEU A 303 -43.19 2.32 -12.47
CA LEU A 303 -43.35 3.70 -12.95
C LEU A 303 -42.64 4.68 -12.02
N ALA A 304 -42.78 4.51 -10.69
CA ALA A 304 -42.08 5.33 -9.71
C ALA A 304 -40.55 5.22 -9.83
N TYR A 305 -40.04 4.01 -10.08
CA TYR A 305 -38.61 3.79 -10.31
C TYR A 305 -38.11 4.44 -11.60
N MET A 306 -38.86 4.29 -12.71
CA MET A 306 -38.53 4.90 -13.99
C MET A 306 -38.50 6.42 -13.90
N GLN A 307 -39.51 7.02 -13.25
CA GLN A 307 -39.54 8.45 -12.99
C GLN A 307 -38.35 8.88 -12.12
N THR A 308 -38.11 8.19 -11.01
CA THR A 308 -36.96 8.48 -10.13
C THR A 308 -35.64 8.47 -10.89
N THR A 309 -35.43 7.50 -11.79
CA THR A 309 -34.22 7.37 -12.61
C THR A 309 -34.04 8.53 -13.59
N LEU A 310 -35.12 9.17 -14.03
CA LEU A 310 -35.10 10.32 -14.95
C LEU A 310 -34.86 11.66 -14.24
N VAL A 311 -35.04 11.73 -12.92
CA VAL A 311 -34.86 12.96 -12.13
C VAL A 311 -33.46 13.57 -12.30
N PRO A 312 -32.35 12.83 -12.19
CA PRO A 312 -31.01 13.41 -12.38
C PRO A 312 -30.75 13.98 -13.77
N PHE A 313 -31.47 13.51 -14.79
CA PHE A 313 -31.33 13.99 -16.17
C PHE A 313 -32.19 15.23 -16.47
N GLY A 314 -32.96 15.73 -15.50
CA GLY A 314 -33.83 16.88 -15.70
C GLY A 314 -34.97 16.64 -16.70
N ILE A 315 -35.27 15.37 -17.01
CA ILE A 315 -36.28 14.98 -18.01
C ILE A 315 -37.72 15.18 -17.46
N LEU A 316 -37.85 15.51 -16.18
CA LEU A 316 -39.12 15.61 -15.49
C LEU A 316 -39.40 17.04 -15.06
N GLY A 317 -40.55 17.59 -15.49
CA GLY A 317 -41.04 18.91 -15.11
C GLY A 317 -41.56 18.95 -13.67
N ILE A 318 -40.67 18.78 -12.69
CA ILE A 318 -41.00 18.90 -11.27
C ILE A 318 -41.20 20.38 -10.93
N ASP A 319 -42.42 20.76 -10.56
CA ASP A 319 -42.68 22.09 -10.00
C ASP A 319 -42.22 22.14 -8.54
N LEU A 320 -41.07 22.77 -8.30
CA LEU A 320 -40.49 22.91 -6.96
C LEU A 320 -41.21 23.92 -6.08
N THR A 321 -42.07 24.78 -6.64
CA THR A 321 -42.74 25.86 -5.90
C THR A 321 -43.86 25.35 -5.00
N THR A 322 -44.35 24.14 -5.25
CA THR A 322 -45.44 23.49 -4.51
C THR A 322 -44.94 22.55 -3.41
N LEU A 323 -43.62 22.32 -3.34
CA LEU A 323 -43.00 21.38 -2.41
C LEU A 323 -42.52 22.04 -1.12
N SER A 324 -42.58 21.30 -0.02
CA SER A 324 -41.90 21.69 1.21
C SER A 324 -40.37 21.57 1.07
N LEU A 325 -39.62 22.23 1.96
CA LEU A 325 -38.15 22.32 1.86
C LEU A 325 -37.44 20.96 1.90
N PHE A 326 -37.99 19.98 2.63
CA PHE A 326 -37.34 18.69 2.85
C PHE A 326 -37.31 17.80 1.58
N PRO A 327 -38.43 17.56 0.86
CA PRO A 327 -38.42 16.91 -0.46
C PRO A 327 -37.54 17.63 -1.49
N VAL A 328 -37.56 18.96 -1.50
CA VAL A 328 -36.68 19.76 -2.38
C VAL A 328 -35.22 19.44 -2.09
N PHE A 329 -34.84 19.33 -0.82
CA PHE A 329 -33.50 18.90 -0.42
C PHE A 329 -33.17 17.48 -0.88
N ILE A 330 -34.08 16.51 -0.76
CA ILE A 330 -33.87 15.14 -1.23
C ILE A 330 -33.69 15.08 -2.75
N ILE A 331 -34.53 15.78 -3.51
CA ILE A 331 -34.43 15.88 -4.98
C ILE A 331 -33.08 16.52 -5.35
N PHE A 332 -32.70 17.60 -4.68
CA PHE A 332 -31.42 18.26 -4.90
C PHE A 332 -30.23 17.31 -4.67
N VAL A 333 -30.24 16.54 -3.56
CA VAL A 333 -29.23 15.52 -3.26
C VAL A 333 -29.21 14.44 -4.36
N GLN A 334 -30.37 13.96 -4.82
CA GLN A 334 -30.44 12.99 -5.90
C GLN A 334 -29.84 13.51 -7.21
N VAL A 335 -30.14 14.76 -7.58
CA VAL A 335 -29.63 15.36 -8.82
C VAL A 335 -28.11 15.50 -8.75
N ILE A 336 -27.55 16.04 -7.66
CA ILE A 336 -26.10 16.13 -7.47
C ILE A 336 -25.45 14.76 -7.56
N PHE A 337 -26.03 13.78 -6.86
CA PHE A 337 -25.52 12.42 -6.85
C PHE A 337 -25.52 11.79 -8.25
N GLY A 338 -26.63 11.91 -8.99
CA GLY A 338 -26.73 11.37 -10.35
C GLY A 338 -25.79 12.04 -11.34
N TYR A 339 -25.57 13.36 -11.26
CA TYR A 339 -24.53 14.03 -12.07
C TYR A 339 -23.13 13.54 -11.73
N THR A 340 -22.84 13.27 -10.45
CA THR A 340 -21.54 12.75 -10.02
C THR A 340 -21.29 11.36 -10.59
N ILE A 341 -22.30 10.48 -10.57
CA ILE A 341 -22.21 9.16 -11.21
C ILE A 341 -22.06 9.27 -12.72
N LEU A 342 -22.84 10.15 -13.37
CA LEU A 342 -22.75 10.35 -14.81
C LEU A 342 -21.35 10.82 -15.21
N ALA A 343 -20.77 11.76 -14.47
CA ALA A 343 -19.40 12.20 -14.67
C ALA A 343 -18.40 11.05 -14.49
N ALA A 344 -18.56 10.21 -13.46
CA ALA A 344 -17.73 9.02 -13.26
C ALA A 344 -17.86 8.02 -14.42
N LEU A 345 -19.09 7.79 -14.92
CA LEU A 345 -19.37 6.88 -16.03
C LEU A 345 -18.76 7.39 -17.34
N VAL A 346 -18.93 8.69 -17.65
CA VAL A 346 -18.34 9.34 -18.82
C VAL A 346 -16.82 9.25 -18.75
N THR A 347 -16.22 9.53 -17.59
CA THR A 347 -14.77 9.42 -17.38
C THR A 347 -14.29 7.99 -17.62
N ARG A 348 -15.01 6.99 -17.10
CA ARG A 348 -14.61 5.58 -17.29
C ARG A 348 -14.78 5.11 -18.72
N MET A 349 -15.86 5.51 -19.40
CA MET A 349 -16.04 5.24 -20.83
C MET A 349 -14.93 5.88 -21.66
N ALA A 350 -14.55 7.13 -21.37
CA ALA A 350 -13.44 7.80 -22.05
C ALA A 350 -12.12 7.04 -21.91
N ILE A 351 -11.79 6.56 -20.70
CA ILE A 351 -10.59 5.72 -20.46
C ILE A 351 -10.68 4.41 -21.26
N MET A 352 -11.85 3.76 -21.27
CA MET A 352 -12.06 2.53 -22.03
C MET A 352 -11.83 2.73 -23.53
N PHE A 353 -12.33 3.83 -24.11
CA PHE A 353 -12.12 4.14 -25.52
C PHE A 353 -10.66 4.50 -25.84
N GLN A 354 -9.94 5.17 -24.94
CA GLN A 354 -8.51 5.45 -25.11
C GLN A 354 -7.67 4.18 -25.11
N ASN A 355 -7.99 3.21 -24.26
CA ASN A 355 -7.30 1.92 -24.18
C ASN A 355 -7.67 0.95 -25.33
N LEU A 356 -8.72 1.26 -26.09
CA LEU A 356 -9.13 0.54 -27.31
C LEU A 356 -8.57 1.17 -28.59
N SER A 357 -7.78 2.25 -28.48
CA SER A 357 -7.06 2.80 -29.63
C SER A 357 -6.01 1.77 -30.09
N PRO A 358 -6.00 1.38 -31.38
CA PRO A 358 -5.12 0.35 -31.92
C PRO A 358 -3.64 0.69 -31.82
#